data_AF-A0A9P5NN58-F1
#
_entry.id   AF-A0A9P5NN58-F1
#
_cell.length_a   1.000
_cell.length_b   1.000
_cell.length_c   1.000
_cell.angle_alpha   90.00
_cell.angle_beta   90.00
_cell.angle_gamma   90.00
#
_symmetry.space_group_name_H-M   'P 1'
#
loop_
_entity.id
_entity.type
_entity.pdbx_description
1 polymer ?
#
loop_
_entity_poly.entity_id
_entity_poly.type
_entity_poly.pdbx_seq_one_letter_code
_entity_poly.pdbx_strand_id
1 'polypeptide(L)'
;MVKEKKLSFKNVVTFNMDEYAGLPRDHPESYHTFMFREFFSHIDIPPSQVNILDGNAVDLIAECKAYEQRIKEYGGIELFLGGIGEDGHIAFNEPGSSLASRTRIKTLAYDTILANARFFNNDISAVPRMALTVGVATVLDAREVVVVVTGQRKALALSKAIEEGVNHLWTLSALQLHPWALIVVDEDATAELHVKTVKYFKSIERVQDEVERTQEELKARAKGRIADEQIGSLE
;
A
#
# COMPACT_ATOMS: atom_id res chain seq x y z
N MET A 1 -1.08 -15.93 -12.83
CA MET A 1 -1.91 -14.89 -13.50
C MET A 1 -1.24 -14.22 -14.69
N VAL A 2 -0.14 -13.45 -14.54
CA VAL A 2 0.51 -12.75 -15.68
C VAL A 2 1.11 -13.73 -16.70
N LYS A 3 1.88 -14.72 -16.23
CA LYS A 3 2.41 -15.81 -17.10
C LYS A 3 1.31 -16.62 -17.79
N GLU A 4 0.13 -16.69 -17.19
CA GLU A 4 -1.08 -17.32 -17.74
C GLU A 4 -1.92 -16.36 -18.62
N LYS A 5 -1.45 -15.12 -18.85
CA LYS A 5 -2.14 -14.06 -19.61
C LYS A 5 -3.54 -13.68 -19.10
N LYS A 6 -3.81 -13.92 -17.81
CA LYS A 6 -5.06 -13.51 -17.14
C LYS A 6 -5.02 -12.08 -16.59
N LEU A 7 -3.83 -11.48 -16.54
CA LEU A 7 -3.57 -10.13 -16.02
C LEU A 7 -2.40 -9.52 -16.81
N SER A 8 -2.48 -8.22 -17.12
CA SER A 8 -1.44 -7.47 -17.84
C SER A 8 -1.18 -6.13 -17.17
N PHE A 9 0.08 -5.73 -17.13
CA PHE A 9 0.58 -4.47 -16.55
C PHE A 9 1.02 -3.46 -17.60
N LYS A 10 0.72 -3.68 -18.89
CA LYS A 10 1.12 -2.78 -20.00
C LYS A 10 0.61 -1.35 -19.88
N ASN A 11 -0.50 -1.17 -19.18
CA ASN A 11 -1.17 0.11 -18.97
C ASN A 11 -1.25 0.46 -17.48
N VAL A 12 -0.36 -0.11 -16.66
CA VAL A 12 -0.30 0.13 -15.21
C VAL A 12 0.91 1.00 -14.91
N VAL A 13 0.66 2.14 -14.27
CA VAL A 13 1.71 3.02 -13.77
C VAL A 13 1.88 2.77 -12.28
N THR A 14 3.12 2.55 -11.84
CA THR A 14 3.42 2.27 -10.44
C THR A 14 4.17 3.42 -9.81
N PHE A 15 3.90 3.63 -8.52
CA PHE A 15 4.61 4.55 -7.63
C PHE A 15 4.96 3.79 -6.36
N ASN A 16 6.26 3.61 -6.10
CA ASN A 16 6.73 3.03 -4.87
C ASN A 16 6.68 4.02 -3.70
N MET A 17 6.63 3.49 -2.49
CA MET A 17 6.45 4.28 -1.27
C MET A 17 7.71 5.02 -0.86
N ASP A 18 8.88 4.43 -1.08
CA ASP A 18 10.13 4.89 -0.50
C ASP A 18 11.37 4.38 -1.25
N GLU A 19 12.51 5.00 -0.94
CA GLU A 19 13.86 4.56 -1.31
C GLU A 19 14.88 5.11 -0.30
N TYR A 20 15.96 4.37 -0.04
CA TYR A 20 17.05 4.84 0.80
C TYR A 20 17.81 6.01 0.18
N ALA A 21 18.12 7.03 0.97
CA ALA A 21 18.93 8.16 0.52
C ALA A 21 20.43 7.80 0.56
N GLY A 22 21.14 8.07 -0.54
CA GLY A 22 22.58 7.85 -0.67
C GLY A 22 23.01 6.40 -0.86
N LEU A 23 22.07 5.47 -1.03
CA LEU A 23 22.38 4.08 -1.37
C LEU A 23 22.42 3.93 -2.90
N PRO A 24 23.48 3.36 -3.50
CA PRO A 24 23.53 3.18 -4.96
C PRO A 24 22.29 2.46 -5.49
N ARG A 25 21.77 2.92 -6.62
CA ARG A 25 20.54 2.39 -7.23
C ARG A 25 20.63 0.91 -7.60
N ASP A 26 21.83 0.43 -7.90
CA ASP A 26 22.14 -0.96 -8.22
C ASP A 26 22.57 -1.78 -6.99
N HIS A 27 22.60 -1.17 -5.80
CA HIS A 27 22.89 -1.89 -4.57
C HIS A 27 21.85 -3.01 -4.35
N PRO A 28 22.24 -4.22 -3.91
CA PRO A 28 21.34 -5.36 -3.74
C PRO A 28 20.14 -5.09 -2.82
N GLU A 29 20.35 -4.22 -1.82
CA GLU A 29 19.35 -3.84 -0.81
C GLU A 29 18.65 -2.49 -1.08
N SER A 30 18.88 -1.87 -2.24
CA SER A 30 18.05 -0.73 -2.67
C SER A 30 16.63 -1.22 -2.98
N TYR A 31 15.63 -0.38 -2.75
CA TYR A 31 14.26 -0.72 -3.10
C TYR A 31 14.05 -0.76 -4.61
N HIS A 32 14.86 -0.02 -5.37
CA HIS A 32 14.96 -0.19 -6.80
C HIS A 32 15.35 -1.63 -7.19
N THR A 33 16.48 -2.16 -6.69
CA THR A 33 16.89 -3.54 -6.99
C THR A 33 15.88 -4.55 -6.47
N PHE A 34 15.35 -4.38 -5.26
CA PHE A 34 14.31 -5.24 -4.70
C PHE A 34 13.10 -5.34 -5.64
N MET A 35 12.54 -4.21 -6.08
CA MET A 35 11.34 -4.21 -6.93
C MET A 35 11.58 -4.83 -8.30
N PHE A 36 12.75 -4.60 -8.91
CA PHE A 36 13.08 -5.25 -10.18
C PHE A 36 13.32 -6.75 -10.01
N ARG A 37 13.98 -7.18 -8.92
CA ARG A 37 14.26 -8.58 -8.63
C ARG A 37 12.99 -9.37 -8.32
N GLU A 38 12.13 -8.84 -7.44
CA GLU A 38 10.97 -9.56 -6.92
C GLU A 38 9.72 -9.42 -7.80
N PHE A 39 9.58 -8.33 -8.56
CA PHE A 39 8.33 -8.04 -9.26
C PHE A 39 8.48 -7.60 -10.72
N PHE A 40 9.08 -6.43 -10.99
CA PHE A 40 9.00 -5.81 -12.32
C PHE A 40 9.65 -6.64 -13.44
N SER A 41 10.68 -7.44 -13.16
CA SER A 41 11.30 -8.33 -14.16
C SER A 41 10.45 -9.54 -14.54
N HIS A 42 9.34 -9.80 -13.83
CA HIS A 42 8.49 -10.99 -14.02
C HIS A 42 7.13 -10.69 -14.67
N ILE A 43 6.87 -9.42 -15.01
CA ILE A 43 5.59 -8.93 -15.56
C ILE A 43 5.81 -8.09 -16.83
N ASP A 44 4.73 -7.73 -17.52
CA ASP A 44 4.77 -6.99 -18.79
C ASP A 44 4.62 -5.46 -18.61
N ILE A 45 5.12 -4.91 -17.51
CA ILE A 45 5.14 -3.46 -17.25
C ILE A 45 6.25 -2.77 -18.07
N PRO A 46 5.95 -1.68 -18.80
CA PRO A 46 6.98 -0.85 -19.41
C PRO A 46 7.84 -0.16 -18.34
N PRO A 47 9.18 -0.13 -18.45
CA PRO A 47 10.04 0.54 -17.47
C PRO A 47 9.73 2.03 -17.29
N SER A 48 9.20 2.70 -18.33
CA SER A 48 8.77 4.11 -18.27
C SER A 48 7.52 4.34 -17.41
N GLN A 49 6.79 3.29 -17.04
CA GLN A 49 5.64 3.34 -16.14
C GLN A 49 6.01 3.05 -14.68
N VAL A 50 7.28 2.75 -14.40
CA VAL A 50 7.79 2.49 -13.04
C VAL A 50 8.34 3.78 -12.44
N ASN A 51 7.74 4.24 -11.34
CA ASN A 51 8.22 5.39 -10.58
C ASN A 51 8.69 4.94 -9.19
N ILE A 52 9.96 5.20 -8.90
CA ILE A 52 10.58 5.02 -7.58
C ILE A 52 11.32 6.33 -7.27
N LEU A 53 11.29 6.76 -6.01
CA LEU A 53 12.01 7.95 -5.56
C LEU A 53 13.51 7.81 -5.82
N ASP A 54 14.15 8.86 -6.35
CA ASP A 54 15.61 8.87 -6.53
C ASP A 54 16.32 9.30 -5.24
N GLY A 55 16.70 8.31 -4.42
CA GLY A 55 17.48 8.53 -3.20
C GLY A 55 18.89 9.11 -3.41
N ASN A 56 19.37 9.20 -4.65
CA ASN A 56 20.67 9.79 -5.00
C ASN A 56 20.55 11.12 -5.75
N ALA A 57 19.35 11.70 -5.82
CA ALA A 57 19.15 13.01 -6.43
C ALA A 57 19.98 14.09 -5.71
N VAL A 58 20.51 15.04 -6.49
CA VAL A 58 21.31 16.16 -5.97
C VAL A 58 20.50 17.02 -5.01
N ASP A 59 19.22 17.26 -5.33
CA ASP A 59 18.27 17.94 -4.46
C ASP A 59 17.11 17.00 -4.13
N LEU A 60 17.23 16.35 -2.97
CA LEU A 60 16.24 15.42 -2.45
C LEU A 60 14.88 16.08 -2.18
N ILE A 61 14.85 17.38 -1.84
CA ILE A 61 13.59 18.11 -1.61
C ILE A 61 12.89 18.34 -2.94
N ALA A 62 13.64 18.71 -3.99
CA ALA A 62 13.11 18.84 -5.34
C ALA A 62 12.59 17.48 -5.86
N GLU A 63 13.30 16.37 -5.61
CA GLU A 63 12.84 15.03 -5.98
C GLU A 63 11.49 14.68 -5.31
N CYS A 64 11.36 14.91 -4.00
CA CYS A 64 10.09 14.66 -3.30
C CYS A 64 8.92 15.48 -3.90
N LYS A 65 9.17 16.76 -4.24
CA LYS A 65 8.15 17.63 -4.86
C LYS A 65 7.80 17.16 -6.28
N ALA A 66 8.81 16.77 -7.07
CA ALA A 66 8.61 16.23 -8.41
C ALA A 66 7.84 14.91 -8.37
N TYR A 67 8.07 14.07 -7.37
CA TYR A 67 7.34 12.81 -7.17
C TYR A 67 5.84 13.05 -6.93
N GLU A 68 5.50 13.97 -6.03
CA GLU A 68 4.12 14.39 -5.77
C GLU A 68 3.45 15.00 -7.01
N GLN A 69 4.21 15.78 -7.78
CA GLN A 69 3.71 16.37 -9.02
C GLN A 69 3.44 15.31 -10.08
N ARG A 70 4.33 14.32 -10.25
CA ARG A 70 4.11 13.17 -11.14
C ARG A 70 2.85 12.40 -10.77
N ILE A 71 2.63 12.11 -9.48
CA ILE A 71 1.39 11.44 -9.02
C ILE A 71 0.15 12.23 -9.47
N LYS A 72 0.17 13.55 -9.31
CA LYS A 72 -0.95 14.43 -9.74
C LYS A 72 -1.15 14.45 -11.25
N GLU A 73 -0.08 14.42 -12.04
CA GLU A 73 -0.14 14.40 -13.51
C GLU A 73 -0.83 13.14 -14.05
N TYR A 74 -0.74 12.02 -13.32
CA TYR A 74 -1.49 10.80 -13.62
C TYR A 74 -2.92 10.79 -13.05
N GLY A 75 -3.35 11.86 -12.38
CA GLY A 75 -4.70 11.98 -11.80
C GLY A 75 -4.84 11.35 -10.41
N GLY A 76 -3.73 11.10 -9.71
CA GLY A 76 -3.70 10.48 -8.39
C GLY A 76 -3.42 8.99 -8.42
N ILE A 77 -3.43 8.36 -7.24
CA ILE A 77 -3.26 6.92 -7.08
C ILE A 77 -4.64 6.25 -7.05
N GLU A 78 -4.88 5.31 -7.95
CA GLU A 78 -6.13 4.54 -7.96
C GLU A 78 -6.19 3.59 -6.76
N LEU A 79 -5.15 2.78 -6.60
CA LEU A 79 -5.04 1.80 -5.53
C LEU A 79 -3.65 1.90 -4.90
N PHE A 80 -3.59 2.16 -3.60
CA PHE A 80 -2.36 2.12 -2.83
C PHE A 80 -2.28 0.81 -2.05
N LEU A 81 -1.27 -0.02 -2.36
CA LEU A 81 -1.00 -1.25 -1.63
C LEU A 81 0.15 -1.02 -0.64
N GLY A 82 -0.15 -1.17 0.65
CA GLY A 82 0.80 -0.98 1.73
C GLY A 82 0.93 -2.18 2.67
N GLY A 83 1.86 -2.04 3.61
CA GLY A 83 1.98 -2.90 4.78
C GLY A 83 2.06 -2.05 6.04
N ILE A 84 2.18 -2.71 7.20
CA ILE A 84 2.36 -2.07 8.50
C ILE A 84 3.69 -2.49 9.14
N GLY A 85 4.39 -1.54 9.76
CA GLY A 85 5.51 -1.81 10.66
C GLY A 85 5.08 -2.47 11.99
N GLU A 86 6.03 -3.03 12.75
CA GLU A 86 5.75 -3.53 14.11
C GLU A 86 5.38 -2.39 15.10
N ASP A 87 5.74 -1.16 14.76
CA ASP A 87 5.43 0.10 15.45
C ASP A 87 4.21 0.84 14.83
N GLY A 88 3.50 0.22 13.88
CA GLY A 88 2.35 0.83 13.20
C GLY A 88 2.65 1.82 12.08
N HIS A 89 3.91 1.93 11.62
CA HIS A 89 4.21 2.82 10.50
C HIS A 89 3.62 2.32 9.17
N ILE A 90 3.27 3.27 8.30
CA ILE A 90 3.05 3.04 6.87
C ILE A 90 4.16 3.73 6.06
N ALA A 91 4.77 3.01 5.11
CA ALA A 91 6.04 3.43 4.49
C ALA A 91 7.08 3.79 5.57
N PHE A 92 7.99 4.75 5.36
CA PHE A 92 8.83 5.28 6.45
C PHE A 92 8.15 6.39 7.27
N ASN A 93 6.82 6.43 7.38
CA ASN A 93 6.13 7.34 8.30
C ASN A 93 6.16 6.82 9.74
N GLU A 94 7.34 6.90 10.34
CA GLU A 94 7.62 6.46 11.71
C GLU A 94 6.76 7.18 12.77
N PRO A 95 6.61 6.61 13.98
CA PRO A 95 5.91 7.23 15.10
C PRO A 95 6.30 8.71 15.30
N GLY A 96 5.29 9.56 15.39
CA GLY A 96 5.43 11.01 15.50
C GLY A 96 5.36 11.76 14.17
N SER A 97 5.34 11.05 13.03
CA SER A 97 5.15 11.67 11.71
C SER A 97 3.79 12.35 11.61
N SER A 98 3.74 13.56 11.04
CA SER A 98 2.47 14.26 10.80
C SER A 98 1.53 13.40 9.94
N LEU A 99 0.28 13.26 10.36
CA LEU A 99 -0.75 12.56 9.59
C LEU A 99 -1.14 13.34 8.30
N ALA A 100 -0.81 14.63 8.24
CA ALA A 100 -0.94 15.47 7.05
C ALA A 100 0.35 15.55 6.21
N SER A 101 1.34 14.69 6.50
CA SER A 101 2.64 14.76 5.81
C SER A 101 2.54 14.44 4.32
N ARG A 102 3.41 15.07 3.54
CA ARG A 102 3.67 14.79 2.12
C ARG A 102 4.99 14.04 1.94
N THR A 103 5.29 13.66 0.70
CA THR A 103 6.56 13.06 0.32
C THR A 103 7.73 13.93 0.80
N ARG A 104 8.67 13.31 1.52
CA ARG A 104 9.77 14.03 2.19
C ARG A 104 10.97 13.14 2.46
N ILE A 105 12.06 13.80 2.83
CA ILE A 105 13.21 13.16 3.47
C ILE A 105 12.83 12.79 4.90
N LYS A 106 13.14 11.57 5.31
CA LYS A 106 12.93 11.09 6.67
C LYS A 106 14.19 10.46 7.21
N THR A 107 14.62 10.91 8.38
CA THR A 107 15.63 10.22 9.18
C THR A 107 15.03 8.97 9.77
N LEU A 108 15.71 7.83 9.60
CA LEU A 108 15.28 6.56 10.17
C LEU A 108 15.56 6.52 11.67
N ALA A 109 14.57 6.09 12.45
CA ALA A 109 14.69 5.80 13.86
C ALA A 109 15.63 4.62 14.10
N TYR A 110 16.15 4.55 15.33
CA TYR A 110 17.10 3.51 15.71
C TYR A 110 16.52 2.09 15.57
N ASP A 111 15.24 1.90 15.90
CA ASP A 111 14.56 0.61 15.76
C ASP A 111 14.46 0.16 14.30
N THR A 112 14.18 1.10 13.38
CA THR A 112 14.19 0.85 11.93
C THR A 112 15.58 0.45 11.44
N ILE A 113 16.63 1.13 11.94
CA ILE A 113 18.01 0.80 11.62
C ILE A 113 18.36 -0.61 12.12
N LEU A 114 17.98 -0.96 13.35
CA LEU A 114 18.20 -2.29 13.92
C LEU A 114 17.47 -3.39 13.14
N ALA A 115 16.20 -3.16 12.81
CA ALA A 115 15.39 -4.11 12.04
C ALA A 115 15.96 -4.36 10.64
N ASN A 116 16.53 -3.32 10.01
CA ASN A 116 17.06 -3.40 8.65
C ASN A 116 18.53 -3.84 8.60
N ALA A 117 19.28 -3.78 9.71
CA ALA A 117 20.67 -4.22 9.77
C ALA A 117 20.88 -5.65 9.26
N ARG A 118 19.88 -6.54 9.42
CA ARG A 118 19.90 -7.91 8.89
C ARG A 118 20.14 -7.99 7.37
N PHE A 119 19.75 -6.97 6.62
CA PHE A 119 19.97 -6.86 5.18
C PHE A 119 21.37 -6.33 4.84
N PHE A 120 22.02 -5.66 5.78
CA PHE A 120 23.35 -5.07 5.65
C PHE A 120 24.39 -5.87 6.43
N ASN A 121 24.37 -7.21 6.31
CA ASN A 121 25.29 -8.13 7.00
C ASN A 121 25.31 -8.00 8.54
N ASN A 122 24.20 -7.55 9.14
CA ASN A 122 24.08 -7.20 10.55
C ASN A 122 24.99 -6.03 11.00
N ASP A 123 25.47 -5.22 10.04
CA ASP A 123 26.23 -4.00 10.32
C ASP A 123 25.30 -2.78 10.35
N ILE A 124 25.03 -2.28 11.56
CA ILE A 124 24.23 -1.09 11.84
C ILE A 124 24.80 0.15 11.13
N SER A 125 26.12 0.25 10.97
CA SER A 125 26.78 1.41 10.38
C SER A 125 26.60 1.48 8.86
N ALA A 126 26.33 0.35 8.22
CA ALA A 126 26.09 0.24 6.78
C ALA A 126 24.64 0.57 6.39
N VAL A 127 23.71 0.66 7.35
CA VAL A 127 22.32 1.01 7.08
C VAL A 127 22.21 2.51 6.77
N PRO A 128 21.58 2.91 5.65
CA PRO A 128 21.33 4.31 5.35
C PRO A 128 20.55 5.00 6.48
N ARG A 129 20.95 6.22 6.84
CA ARG A 129 20.32 6.96 7.95
C ARG A 129 19.09 7.76 7.55
N MET A 130 18.88 7.93 6.25
CA MET A 130 17.78 8.69 5.70
C MET A 130 17.14 7.91 4.55
N ALA A 131 15.86 8.15 4.33
CA ALA A 131 15.11 7.69 3.18
C ALA A 131 14.26 8.82 2.61
N LEU A 132 13.90 8.69 1.34
CA LEU A 132 12.76 9.42 0.79
C LEU A 132 11.53 8.55 0.96
N THR A 133 10.42 9.14 1.37
CA THR A 133 9.17 8.39 1.58
C THR A 133 7.96 9.25 1.26
N VAL A 134 6.92 8.64 0.70
CA VAL A 134 5.60 9.26 0.58
C VAL A 134 5.05 9.59 1.95
N GLY A 135 4.29 10.69 2.05
CA GLY A 135 3.68 11.08 3.31
C GLY A 135 2.40 10.32 3.61
N VAL A 136 1.94 10.39 4.87
CA VAL A 136 0.66 9.79 5.27
C VAL A 136 -0.49 10.36 4.43
N ALA A 137 -0.53 11.68 4.21
CA ALA A 137 -1.56 12.27 3.35
C ALA A 137 -1.39 11.90 1.87
N THR A 138 -0.16 11.63 1.40
CA THR A 138 0.06 11.13 0.05
C THR A 138 -0.58 9.75 -0.13
N VAL A 139 -0.53 8.88 0.88
CA VAL A 139 -1.25 7.60 0.89
C VAL A 139 -2.76 7.82 0.92
N LEU A 140 -3.24 8.68 1.82
CA LEU A 140 -4.68 8.94 2.01
C LEU A 140 -5.34 9.68 0.83
N ASP A 141 -4.55 10.28 -0.07
CA ASP A 141 -5.04 10.85 -1.32
C ASP A 141 -5.38 9.79 -2.38
N ALA A 142 -5.00 8.53 -2.17
CA ALA A 142 -5.40 7.44 -3.06
C ALA A 142 -6.92 7.26 -3.08
N ARG A 143 -7.48 6.70 -4.15
CA ARG A 143 -8.92 6.40 -4.17
C ARG A 143 -9.26 5.22 -3.28
N GLU A 144 -8.40 4.20 -3.29
CA GLU A 144 -8.49 3.02 -2.43
C GLU A 144 -7.13 2.74 -1.78
N VAL A 145 -7.16 2.32 -0.51
CA VAL A 145 -5.96 1.88 0.21
C VAL A 145 -6.16 0.46 0.73
N VAL A 146 -5.29 -0.45 0.31
CA VAL A 146 -5.26 -1.83 0.79
C VAL A 146 -3.99 -2.04 1.59
N VAL A 147 -4.12 -2.57 2.81
CA VAL A 147 -2.98 -2.88 3.67
C VAL A 147 -2.97 -4.35 4.03
N VAL A 148 -1.83 -4.99 3.81
CA VAL A 148 -1.63 -6.41 4.13
C VAL A 148 -0.85 -6.52 5.44
N VAL A 149 -1.41 -7.27 6.40
CA VAL A 149 -0.82 -7.47 7.72
C VAL A 149 -0.76 -8.95 8.05
N THR A 150 0.44 -9.50 8.14
CA THR A 150 0.63 -10.92 8.43
C THR A 150 1.60 -11.15 9.58
N GLY A 151 1.29 -12.17 10.39
CA GLY A 151 2.11 -12.67 11.48
C GLY A 151 1.90 -11.94 12.81
N GLN A 152 2.11 -12.71 13.89
CA GLN A 152 1.85 -12.29 15.27
C GLN A 152 2.61 -11.02 15.70
N ARG A 153 3.81 -10.77 15.16
CA ARG A 153 4.59 -9.56 15.49
C ARG A 153 3.90 -8.27 15.09
N LYS A 154 2.91 -8.32 14.20
CA LYS A 154 2.12 -7.16 13.76
C LYS A 154 0.82 -6.99 14.53
N ALA A 155 0.46 -7.91 15.42
CA ALA A 155 -0.85 -7.93 16.06
C ALA A 155 -1.11 -6.69 16.92
N LEU A 156 -0.11 -6.27 17.71
CA LEU A 156 -0.22 -5.05 18.51
C LEU A 156 -0.45 -3.83 17.62
N ALA A 157 0.38 -3.65 16.58
CA ALA A 157 0.27 -2.53 15.67
C ALA A 157 -1.08 -2.49 14.95
N LEU A 158 -1.63 -3.67 14.59
CA LEU A 158 -2.96 -3.77 14.00
C LEU A 158 -4.06 -3.32 14.98
N SER A 159 -4.04 -3.81 16.23
CA SER A 159 -5.00 -3.39 17.26
C SER A 159 -4.96 -1.87 17.47
N LYS A 160 -3.74 -1.31 17.58
CA LYS A 160 -3.53 0.14 17.68
C LYS A 160 -4.07 0.92 16.47
N ALA A 161 -3.97 0.35 15.27
CA ALA A 161 -4.43 1.00 14.05
C ALA A 161 -5.96 0.99 13.89
N ILE A 162 -6.68 -0.02 14.39
CA ILE A 162 -8.12 -0.20 14.08
C ILE A 162 -9.06 -0.14 15.29
N GLU A 163 -8.58 -0.39 16.52
CA GLU A 163 -9.42 -0.39 17.73
C GLU A 163 -9.20 0.86 18.60
N GLU A 164 -8.03 1.49 18.50
CA GLU A 164 -7.74 2.76 19.17
C GLU A 164 -8.04 3.97 18.28
N GLY A 165 -7.91 5.17 18.84
CA GLY A 165 -8.14 6.41 18.09
C GLY A 165 -6.99 6.77 17.16
N VAL A 166 -7.29 7.62 16.18
CA VAL A 166 -6.30 8.22 15.26
C VAL A 166 -5.16 8.87 16.06
N ASN A 167 -3.93 8.40 15.85
CA ASN A 167 -2.76 8.80 16.61
C ASN A 167 -1.49 8.76 15.75
N HIS A 168 -0.74 9.86 15.73
CA HIS A 168 0.50 9.95 14.95
C HIS A 168 1.64 9.04 15.43
N LEU A 169 1.52 8.43 16.61
CA LEU A 169 2.43 7.38 17.06
C LEU A 169 2.17 6.03 16.37
N TRP A 170 0.98 5.84 15.79
CA TRP A 170 0.58 4.66 15.03
C TRP A 170 0.03 5.14 13.69
N THR A 171 0.91 5.53 12.77
CA THR A 171 0.50 6.34 11.60
C THR A 171 -0.51 5.65 10.69
N LEU A 172 -0.54 4.31 10.67
CA LEU A 172 -1.60 3.55 9.98
C LEU A 172 -3.02 3.84 10.52
N SER A 173 -3.18 4.24 11.78
CA SER A 173 -4.48 4.64 12.35
C SER A 173 -5.17 5.76 11.57
N ALA A 174 -4.42 6.53 10.77
CA ALA A 174 -4.99 7.54 9.88
C ALA A 174 -5.90 6.94 8.78
N LEU A 175 -5.80 5.64 8.49
CA LEU A 175 -6.72 4.94 7.59
C LEU A 175 -8.18 4.98 8.07
N GLN A 176 -8.43 5.18 9.37
CA GLN A 176 -9.78 5.36 9.89
C GLN A 176 -10.49 6.59 9.29
N LEU A 177 -9.73 7.53 8.71
CA LEU A 177 -10.24 8.72 8.04
C LEU A 177 -10.40 8.53 6.53
N HIS A 178 -9.92 7.41 5.98
CA HIS A 178 -9.95 7.14 4.54
C HIS A 178 -11.33 6.60 4.13
N PRO A 179 -11.94 7.10 3.04
CA PRO A 179 -13.28 6.66 2.63
C PRO A 179 -13.32 5.21 2.14
N TRP A 180 -12.21 4.68 1.64
CA TRP A 180 -12.12 3.33 1.05
C TRP A 180 -10.83 2.62 1.47
N ALA A 181 -10.82 2.09 2.69
CA ALA A 181 -9.69 1.32 3.21
C ALA A 181 -10.07 -0.15 3.41
N LEU A 182 -9.16 -1.04 3.03
CA LEU A 182 -9.25 -2.48 3.26
C LEU A 182 -7.99 -2.95 3.96
N ILE A 183 -8.14 -3.74 5.02
CA ILE A 183 -7.02 -4.37 5.70
C ILE A 183 -7.18 -5.88 5.58
N VAL A 184 -6.24 -6.51 4.89
CA VAL A 184 -6.19 -7.96 4.68
C VAL A 184 -5.23 -8.54 5.71
N VAL A 185 -5.73 -9.47 6.53
CA VAL A 185 -4.98 -10.02 7.67
C VAL A 185 -4.97 -11.55 7.66
N ASP A 186 -3.90 -12.14 8.20
CA ASP A 186 -3.93 -13.55 8.62
C ASP A 186 -4.44 -13.68 10.07
N GLU A 187 -4.74 -14.90 10.52
CA GLU A 187 -5.26 -15.13 11.87
C GLU A 187 -4.26 -14.68 12.95
N ASP A 188 -2.96 -14.91 12.74
CA ASP A 188 -1.90 -14.57 13.71
C ASP A 188 -1.83 -13.05 13.97
N ALA A 189 -2.02 -12.22 12.94
CA ALA A 189 -2.09 -10.77 13.10
C ALA A 189 -3.29 -10.32 13.93
N THR A 190 -4.32 -11.15 14.13
CA THR A 190 -5.50 -10.78 14.93
C THR A 190 -5.35 -11.06 16.43
N ALA A 191 -4.20 -11.57 16.88
CA ALA A 191 -4.02 -12.06 18.25
C ALA A 191 -4.25 -11.02 19.37
N GLU A 192 -4.04 -9.74 19.08
CA GLU A 192 -4.25 -8.62 20.02
C GLU A 192 -5.58 -7.89 19.79
N LEU A 193 -6.41 -8.34 18.84
CA LEU A 193 -7.73 -7.76 18.60
C LEU A 193 -8.76 -8.30 19.60
N HIS A 194 -9.77 -7.48 19.93
CA HIS A 194 -10.91 -8.01 20.67
C HIS A 194 -11.63 -9.09 19.86
N VAL A 195 -12.05 -10.15 20.55
CA VAL A 195 -12.87 -11.22 19.97
C VAL A 195 -14.12 -10.67 19.26
N LYS A 196 -14.71 -9.59 19.79
CA LYS A 196 -15.88 -8.94 19.19
C LYS A 196 -15.54 -8.32 17.83
N THR A 197 -14.39 -7.68 17.69
CA THR A 197 -13.91 -7.05 16.46
C THR A 197 -13.72 -8.10 15.37
N VAL A 198 -13.01 -9.19 15.68
CA VAL A 198 -12.77 -10.29 14.72
C VAL A 198 -14.10 -10.93 14.28
N LYS A 199 -15.01 -11.22 15.23
CA LYS A 199 -16.32 -11.80 14.91
C LYS A 199 -17.18 -10.87 14.06
N TYR A 200 -17.13 -9.56 14.33
CA TYR A 200 -17.87 -8.55 13.58
C TYR A 200 -17.44 -8.52 12.11
N PHE A 201 -16.14 -8.37 11.83
CA PHE A 201 -15.65 -8.34 10.44
C PHE A 201 -15.82 -9.67 9.71
N LYS A 202 -15.60 -10.81 10.38
CA LYS A 202 -15.93 -12.13 9.79
C LYS A 202 -17.42 -12.27 9.46
N SER A 203 -18.30 -11.63 10.22
CA SER A 203 -19.73 -11.63 9.91
C SER A 203 -20.10 -10.71 8.74
N ILE A 204 -19.43 -9.56 8.61
CA ILE A 204 -19.61 -8.63 7.48
C ILE A 204 -19.21 -9.29 6.18
N GLU A 205 -18.03 -9.92 6.10
CA GLU A 205 -17.54 -10.60 4.90
C GLU A 205 -18.56 -11.62 4.37
N ARG A 206 -19.16 -12.42 5.26
CA ARG A 206 -20.21 -13.38 4.88
C ARG A 206 -21.43 -12.70 4.27
N VAL A 207 -21.84 -11.57 4.83
CA VAL A 207 -22.98 -10.79 4.31
C VAL A 207 -22.60 -10.15 2.98
N GLN A 208 -21.36 -9.66 2.84
CA GLN A 208 -20.85 -9.07 1.62
C GLN A 208 -20.89 -10.08 0.46
N ASP A 209 -20.42 -11.30 0.66
CA ASP A 209 -20.51 -12.39 -0.33
C ASP A 209 -21.95 -12.64 -0.80
N GLU A 210 -22.92 -12.58 0.13
CA GLU A 210 -24.35 -12.73 -0.19
C GLU A 210 -24.90 -11.55 -0.99
N VAL A 211 -24.49 -10.33 -0.62
CA VAL A 211 -24.89 -9.09 -1.31
C VAL A 211 -24.33 -9.06 -2.73
N GLU A 212 -23.05 -9.42 -2.91
CA GLU A 212 -22.40 -9.46 -4.22
C GLU A 212 -23.07 -10.45 -5.16
N ARG A 213 -23.31 -11.68 -4.68
CA ARG A 213 -24.07 -12.69 -5.44
C ARG A 213 -25.46 -12.18 -5.84
N THR A 214 -26.16 -11.53 -4.91
CA THR A 214 -27.50 -10.98 -5.19
C THR A 214 -27.44 -9.87 -6.24
N GLN A 215 -26.43 -8.99 -6.19
CA GLN A 215 -26.25 -7.94 -7.20
C GLN A 215 -25.93 -8.51 -8.58
N GLU A 216 -25.10 -9.56 -8.67
CA GLU A 216 -24.81 -10.25 -9.93
C GLU A 216 -26.07 -10.85 -10.54
N GLU A 217 -26.90 -11.52 -9.74
CA GLU A 217 -28.19 -12.05 -10.18
C GLU A 217 -29.13 -10.96 -10.71
N LEU A 218 -29.21 -9.82 -10.01
CA LEU A 218 -30.02 -8.68 -10.44
C LEU A 218 -29.50 -8.09 -11.77
N LYS A 219 -28.18 -7.94 -11.93
CA LYS A 219 -27.56 -7.47 -13.18
C LYS A 219 -27.83 -8.44 -14.33
N ALA A 220 -27.76 -9.75 -14.10
CA ALA A 220 -28.06 -10.77 -15.10
C ALA A 220 -29.53 -10.74 -15.53
N ARG A 221 -30.47 -10.63 -14.59
CA ARG A 221 -31.92 -10.50 -14.88
C ARG A 221 -32.25 -9.23 -15.68
N ALA A 222 -31.60 -8.11 -15.35
CA ALA A 222 -31.78 -6.87 -16.09
C ALA A 222 -31.29 -7.00 -17.54
N LYS A 223 -30.14 -7.64 -17.78
CA LYS A 223 -29.63 -7.91 -19.14
C LYS A 223 -30.55 -8.85 -19.93
N GLY A 224 -31.11 -9.88 -19.30
CA GLY A 224 -32.05 -10.80 -19.94
C GLY A 224 -33.34 -10.10 -20.39
N ARG A 225 -33.91 -9.23 -19.55
CA ARG A 225 -35.09 -8.41 -19.93
C ARG A 225 -34.84 -7.48 -21.10
N ILE A 226 -33.67 -6.84 -21.16
CA ILE A 226 -33.30 -5.95 -22.28
C ILE A 226 -33.17 -6.73 -23.59
N ALA A 227 -32.67 -7.98 -23.54
CA ALA A 227 -32.57 -8.84 -24.72
C ALA A 227 -33.95 -9.28 -25.24
N ASP A 228 -34.87 -9.65 -24.34
CA ASP A 228 -36.24 -10.04 -24.71
C ASP A 228 -37.06 -8.85 -25.27
N GLU A 229 -36.86 -7.64 -24.73
CA GLU A 229 -37.50 -6.41 -25.25
C GLU A 229 -36.98 -6.00 -26.64
N GLN A 230 -35.70 -6.25 -26.95
CA GLN A 230 -35.16 -6.00 -28.29
C GLN A 230 -35.68 -6.99 -29.34
N ILE A 231 -35.90 -8.25 -28.96
CA ILE A 231 -36.47 -9.28 -29.85
C ILE A 231 -37.96 -8.99 -30.14
N GLY A 232 -38.70 -8.45 -29.17
CA GLY A 232 -40.11 -8.07 -29.33
C GLY A 232 -40.39 -6.81 -30.17
N SER A 233 -39.35 -6.12 -30.67
CA SER A 233 -39.49 -4.89 -31.48
C SER A 233 -39.25 -5.09 -32.99
N LEU A 234 -39.09 -6.35 -33.42
CA LEU A 234 -38.79 -6.75 -34.80
C LEU A 234 -39.96 -7.42 -35.55
N GLU A 235 -41.18 -7.41 -35.00
CA GLU A 235 -42.43 -7.81 -35.67
C GLU A 235 -43.29 -6.61 -36.06
#